data_AF-A0A841LDY0-F1
#
_entry.id   AF-A0A841LDY0-F1
#
_cell.length_a   1.000
_cell.length_b   1.000
_cell.length_c   1.000
_cell.angle_alpha   90.00
_cell.angle_beta   90.00
_cell.angle_gamma   90.00
#
_symmetry.space_group_name_H-M   'P 1'
#
loop_
_entity.id
_entity.type
_entity.pdbx_description
1 polymer ?
#
loop_
_entity_poly.entity_id
_entity_poly.type
_entity_poly.pdbx_seq_one_letter_code
_entity_poly.pdbx_strand_id
1 'polypeptide(L)'
;MFFIGRCRVRTLFWPFFVNNAPEADFVEKGHKRDTRETLTVLVPKMASTPKLSTSDPNKWYIYFNVDVPVQLWGKYPRKRMRFKVYDDINRYKGKEREDYAAMRLNIWKYALQVLKYSPFDKQLARIKEIKADYAITKEQILQEIEDQDSTKLYNTPIQEAFDIYLKMRETTAKSKGDAINWKSTVGIFKKYFKEAGLDQITTGKLTRKHIVEALGFISKERSWGNTTYNNNRSYLMMIINWLAEEEYLLVNPALGKIKKLKENHKIHTWYSKEIATEVKRVMLEQNDRIVYRASQFTYMICIRSQQELMKLKADDIDRTLKRVRFRSELSKNGKEAYRSYPLEFEKVLDEIGFNQMPKYFYLFGKGGVPGENRCAKNTLSNLYKPIKDKLGLSHDYTIYGWKHTRVVHEMMKETNPYEIQHLCRHSDLKETMKYMRDFDIDLKNKYSKEDLCF
;
A
#
# COMPACT_ATOMS: atom_id res chain seq x y z
N MET A 1 -14.67 -13.46 48.92
CA MET A 1 -14.27 -14.62 48.09
C MET A 1 -15.51 -15.03 47.29
N PHE A 2 -15.73 -14.38 46.15
CA PHE A 2 -16.94 -14.55 45.34
C PHE A 2 -16.60 -15.38 44.11
N PHE A 3 -17.27 -16.53 43.99
CA PHE A 3 -17.25 -17.40 42.81
C PHE A 3 -17.89 -16.67 41.62
N ILE A 4 -17.12 -16.41 40.57
CA ILE A 4 -17.64 -16.05 39.25
C ILE A 4 -17.24 -17.17 38.29
N GLY A 5 -18.25 -17.93 37.87
CA GLY A 5 -18.13 -18.99 36.88
C GLY A 5 -17.73 -18.44 35.51
N ARG A 6 -16.85 -19.18 34.83
CA ARG A 6 -16.40 -18.93 33.46
C ARG A 6 -17.57 -18.96 32.47
N CYS A 7 -18.00 -17.79 31.99
CA CYS A 7 -18.76 -17.69 30.75
C CYS A 7 -17.81 -17.81 29.55
N ARG A 8 -17.86 -18.96 28.87
CA ARG A 8 -17.30 -19.16 27.53
C ARG A 8 -18.12 -18.33 26.53
N VAL A 9 -17.55 -17.24 26.02
CA VAL A 9 -18.07 -16.58 24.81
C VAL A 9 -17.66 -17.43 23.62
N ARG A 10 -18.58 -18.27 23.14
CA ARG A 10 -18.51 -18.84 21.79
C ARG A 10 -18.82 -17.71 20.81
N THR A 11 -17.82 -17.31 20.03
CA THR A 11 -17.99 -16.56 18.78
C THR A 11 -18.93 -17.35 17.86
N LEU A 12 -20.18 -16.93 17.79
CA LEU A 12 -21.11 -17.32 16.73
C LEU A 12 -20.73 -16.53 15.48
N PHE A 13 -20.02 -17.20 14.58
CA PHE A 13 -19.95 -16.83 13.17
C PHE A 13 -21.37 -16.75 12.63
N TRP A 14 -21.79 -15.56 12.20
CA TRP A 14 -22.95 -15.40 11.33
C TRP A 14 -22.46 -15.54 9.88
N PRO A 15 -22.85 -16.59 9.14
CA PRO A 15 -22.66 -16.61 7.70
C PRO A 15 -23.72 -15.68 7.08
N PHE A 16 -23.24 -14.67 6.35
CA PHE A 16 -24.04 -13.93 5.38
C PHE A 16 -24.63 -14.93 4.38
N PHE A 17 -25.89 -15.31 4.58
CA PHE A 17 -26.69 -15.93 3.54
C PHE A 17 -27.08 -14.84 2.55
N VAL A 18 -26.36 -14.81 1.43
CA VAL A 18 -26.79 -14.14 0.20
C VAL A 18 -27.99 -14.93 -0.32
N ASN A 19 -29.19 -14.49 0.02
CA ASN A 19 -30.39 -14.95 -0.67
C ASN A 19 -30.49 -14.22 -2.01
N ASN A 20 -30.31 -15.00 -3.07
CA ASN A 20 -30.67 -14.67 -4.43
C ASN A 20 -32.14 -14.22 -4.49
N ALA A 21 -32.37 -12.92 -4.70
CA ALA A 21 -33.59 -12.43 -5.30
C ALA A 21 -33.28 -12.12 -6.77
N PRO A 22 -34.02 -12.68 -7.74
CA PRO A 22 -33.72 -12.48 -9.15
C PRO A 22 -33.94 -11.02 -9.54
N GLU A 23 -32.94 -10.46 -10.21
CA GLU A 23 -33.09 -9.24 -11.01
C GLU A 23 -34.26 -9.47 -11.98
N ALA A 24 -35.36 -8.76 -11.74
CA ALA A 24 -36.43 -8.68 -12.71
C ALA A 24 -35.98 -7.73 -13.82
N ASP A 25 -35.26 -8.30 -14.79
CA ASP A 25 -35.13 -7.78 -16.14
C ASP A 25 -36.52 -7.43 -16.66
N PHE A 26 -36.83 -6.13 -16.72
CA PHE A 26 -37.95 -5.65 -17.53
C PHE A 26 -37.52 -5.74 -19.00
N VAL A 27 -37.67 -6.95 -19.54
CA VAL A 27 -37.60 -7.23 -20.97
C VAL A 27 -38.62 -6.35 -21.69
N GLU A 28 -38.11 -5.39 -22.47
CA GLU A 28 -38.85 -4.74 -23.55
C GLU A 28 -39.32 -5.80 -24.55
N LYS A 29 -40.52 -6.35 -24.32
CA LYS A 29 -41.27 -7.03 -25.38
C LYS A 29 -41.88 -5.96 -26.28
N GLY A 30 -41.18 -5.68 -27.36
CA GLY A 30 -41.72 -4.99 -28.52
C GLY A 30 -43.03 -5.64 -28.98
N HIS A 31 -44.12 -4.90 -28.84
CA HIS A 31 -45.29 -5.04 -29.69
C HIS A 31 -45.49 -3.70 -30.39
N LYS A 32 -45.05 -3.67 -31.64
CA LYS A 32 -45.47 -2.65 -32.61
C LYS A 32 -46.98 -2.70 -32.73
N ARG A 33 -47.67 -1.78 -32.06
CA ARG A 33 -48.90 -1.19 -32.60
C ARG A 33 -48.63 0.28 -32.80
N ASP A 34 -48.38 0.57 -34.06
CA ASP A 34 -48.37 1.89 -34.64
C ASP A 34 -49.75 2.51 -34.46
N THR A 35 -49.89 3.39 -33.48
CA THR A 35 -50.89 4.44 -33.47
C THR A 35 -50.19 5.68 -32.94
N ARG A 36 -49.97 6.64 -33.84
CA ARG A 36 -49.69 8.04 -33.52
C ARG A 36 -50.81 8.60 -32.63
N GLU A 37 -50.78 8.30 -31.33
CA GLU A 37 -51.47 9.11 -30.34
C GLU A 37 -50.56 10.30 -30.07
N THR A 38 -50.85 11.37 -30.80
CA THR A 38 -50.52 12.72 -30.40
C THR A 38 -50.83 12.86 -28.90
N LEU A 39 -49.77 12.98 -28.09
CA LEU A 39 -49.82 13.50 -26.73
C LEU A 39 -50.31 14.95 -26.83
N THR A 40 -51.61 15.07 -27.08
CA THR A 40 -52.36 16.28 -26.88
C THR A 40 -52.21 16.53 -25.39
N VAL A 41 -51.41 17.53 -25.03
CA VAL A 41 -51.37 18.09 -23.69
C VAL A 41 -52.83 18.37 -23.35
N LEU A 42 -53.46 17.46 -22.59
CA LEU A 42 -54.83 17.60 -22.15
C LEU A 42 -54.81 18.79 -21.20
N VAL A 43 -55.05 19.98 -21.76
CA VAL A 43 -55.39 21.16 -21.00
C VAL A 43 -56.54 20.72 -20.10
N PRO A 44 -56.38 20.73 -18.76
CA PRO A 44 -57.39 20.19 -17.87
C PRO A 44 -58.71 20.90 -18.17
N LYS A 45 -59.73 20.15 -18.60
CA LYS A 45 -61.06 20.70 -18.85
C LYS A 45 -61.54 21.27 -17.53
N MET A 46 -61.58 22.61 -17.46
CA MET A 46 -61.99 23.35 -16.28
C MET A 46 -63.33 22.84 -15.74
N ALA A 47 -63.57 23.12 -14.46
CA ALA A 47 -64.81 22.81 -13.76
C ALA A 47 -66.02 23.07 -14.66
N SER A 48 -66.94 22.09 -14.76
CA SER A 48 -68.14 22.27 -15.56
C SER A 48 -68.93 23.47 -15.05
N THR A 49 -69.60 24.21 -15.94
CA THR A 49 -70.49 25.31 -15.54
C THR A 49 -71.43 24.85 -14.42
N PRO A 50 -71.41 25.51 -13.25
CA PRO A 50 -72.22 25.10 -12.12
C PRO A 50 -73.70 25.25 -12.46
N LYS A 51 -74.50 24.34 -11.92
CA LYS A 51 -75.95 24.28 -12.12
C LYS A 51 -76.65 24.19 -10.78
N LEU A 52 -77.79 24.86 -10.66
CA LEU A 52 -78.67 24.73 -9.50
C LEU A 52 -79.52 23.47 -9.66
N SER A 53 -79.55 22.63 -8.63
CA SER A 53 -80.48 21.50 -8.52
C SER A 53 -81.60 21.89 -7.54
N THR A 54 -82.83 21.84 -8.04
CA THR A 54 -84.06 22.11 -7.27
C THR A 54 -84.95 20.86 -7.17
N SER A 55 -84.43 19.70 -7.59
CA SER A 55 -85.17 18.44 -7.74
C SER A 55 -85.75 17.91 -6.42
N ASP A 56 -85.10 18.21 -5.29
CA ASP A 56 -85.62 17.97 -3.95
C ASP A 56 -86.12 19.32 -3.39
N PRO A 57 -87.43 19.49 -3.12
CA PRO A 57 -88.00 20.72 -2.58
C PRO A 57 -87.32 21.18 -1.28
N ASN A 58 -86.80 20.25 -0.49
CA ASN A 58 -86.20 20.55 0.82
C ASN A 58 -84.67 20.70 0.77
N LYS A 59 -84.02 20.35 -0.36
CA LYS A 59 -82.55 20.36 -0.48
C LYS A 59 -82.07 20.86 -1.84
N TRP A 60 -82.01 22.17 -1.97
CA TRP A 60 -81.40 22.84 -3.10
C TRP A 60 -79.89 22.91 -2.91
N TYR A 61 -79.16 22.69 -3.99
CA TYR A 61 -77.70 22.79 -4.01
C TYR A 61 -77.21 23.14 -5.40
N ILE A 62 -76.04 23.77 -5.45
CA ILE A 62 -75.30 24.00 -6.67
C ILE A 62 -74.38 22.80 -6.87
N TYR A 63 -74.30 22.27 -8.09
CA TYR A 63 -73.39 21.19 -8.42
C TYR A 63 -72.58 21.48 -9.67
N PHE A 64 -71.38 20.94 -9.68
CA PHE A 64 -70.43 21.02 -10.78
C PHE A 64 -69.48 19.81 -10.74
N ASN A 65 -68.85 19.52 -11.87
CA ASN A 65 -67.89 18.43 -12.01
C ASN A 65 -66.50 18.98 -12.27
N VAL A 66 -65.52 18.58 -11.48
CA VAL A 66 -64.10 18.98 -11.62
C VAL A 66 -63.27 17.74 -11.90
N ASP A 67 -62.30 17.86 -12.81
CA ASP A 67 -61.29 16.82 -13.02
C ASP A 67 -60.33 16.78 -11.82
N VAL A 68 -60.08 15.57 -11.33
CA VAL A 68 -59.11 15.35 -10.25
C VAL A 68 -57.70 15.55 -10.83
N PRO A 69 -56.87 16.40 -10.21
CA PRO A 69 -55.47 16.56 -10.62
C PRO A 69 -54.72 15.23 -10.64
N VAL A 70 -53.79 15.07 -11.58
CA VAL A 70 -53.02 13.82 -11.77
C VAL A 70 -52.32 13.37 -10.48
N GLN A 71 -51.81 14.32 -9.71
CA GLN A 71 -51.14 14.11 -8.43
C GLN A 71 -52.05 13.46 -7.36
N LEU A 72 -53.36 13.45 -7.57
CA LEU A 72 -54.37 12.95 -6.64
C LEU A 72 -55.14 11.72 -7.18
N TRP A 73 -54.81 11.21 -8.36
CA TRP A 73 -55.54 10.08 -8.97
C TRP A 73 -55.55 8.80 -8.12
N GLY A 74 -54.50 8.55 -7.33
CA GLY A 74 -54.46 7.40 -6.41
C GLY A 74 -55.33 7.57 -5.15
N LYS A 75 -55.79 8.79 -4.85
CA LYS A 75 -56.57 9.09 -3.64
C LYS A 75 -58.08 9.15 -3.89
N TYR A 76 -58.48 9.31 -5.14
CA TYR A 76 -59.88 9.46 -5.52
C TYR A 76 -60.33 8.33 -6.46
N PRO A 77 -61.53 7.77 -6.25
CA PRO A 77 -62.01 6.60 -7.01
C PRO A 77 -62.33 6.92 -8.48
N ARG A 78 -62.45 8.21 -8.85
CA ARG A 78 -62.81 8.65 -10.20
C ARG A 78 -61.96 9.86 -10.58
N LYS A 79 -61.57 9.95 -11.86
CA LYS A 79 -60.79 11.07 -12.41
C LYS A 79 -61.60 12.35 -12.62
N ARG A 80 -62.94 12.28 -12.54
CA ARG A 80 -63.85 13.44 -12.56
C ARG A 80 -64.89 13.30 -11.46
N MET A 81 -64.96 14.29 -10.58
CA MET A 81 -65.77 14.25 -9.36
C MET A 81 -66.86 15.30 -9.40
N ARG A 82 -68.07 14.94 -8.97
CA ARG A 82 -69.18 15.87 -8.77
C ARG A 82 -69.11 16.44 -7.35
N PHE A 83 -69.08 17.75 -7.25
CA PHE A 83 -69.19 18.48 -5.99
C PHE A 83 -70.62 19.02 -5.85
N LYS A 84 -71.13 18.99 -4.62
CA LYS A 84 -72.41 19.61 -4.23
C LYS A 84 -72.13 20.66 -3.19
N VAL A 85 -72.59 21.88 -3.42
CA VAL A 85 -72.45 23.01 -2.49
C VAL A 85 -73.85 23.51 -2.14
N TYR A 86 -74.17 23.46 -0.85
CA TYR A 86 -75.49 23.85 -0.33
C TYR A 86 -75.55 25.34 0.02
N ASP A 87 -74.43 25.92 0.45
CA ASP A 87 -74.17 27.36 0.50
C ASP A 87 -75.26 28.20 1.22
N ASP A 88 -75.83 27.61 2.27
CA ASP A 88 -76.95 28.15 3.04
C ASP A 88 -78.21 28.51 2.23
N ILE A 89 -78.32 28.03 0.98
CA ILE A 89 -79.49 28.25 0.12
C ILE A 89 -80.77 27.77 0.81
N ASN A 90 -80.68 26.66 1.53
CA ASN A 90 -81.83 26.02 2.18
C ASN A 90 -82.31 26.73 3.46
N ARG A 91 -81.63 27.79 3.90
CA ARG A 91 -82.05 28.62 5.03
C ARG A 91 -83.28 29.47 4.69
N TYR A 92 -83.44 29.83 3.41
CA TYR A 92 -84.53 30.66 2.90
C TYR A 92 -85.65 29.81 2.28
N LYS A 93 -86.85 30.39 2.12
CA LYS A 93 -88.02 29.74 1.50
C LYS A 93 -88.69 30.65 0.47
N GLY A 94 -89.48 30.06 -0.43
CA GLY A 94 -90.20 30.81 -1.46
C GLY A 94 -89.28 31.65 -2.35
N LYS A 95 -89.74 32.86 -2.71
CA LYS A 95 -89.04 33.77 -3.63
C LYS A 95 -87.65 34.19 -3.15
N GLU A 96 -87.47 34.42 -1.85
CA GLU A 96 -86.16 34.78 -1.28
C GLU A 96 -85.10 33.68 -1.52
N ARG A 97 -85.52 32.42 -1.49
CA ARG A 97 -84.65 31.28 -1.79
C ARG A 97 -84.21 31.28 -3.24
N GLU A 98 -85.11 31.61 -4.16
CA GLU A 98 -84.83 31.67 -5.61
C GLU A 98 -83.81 32.77 -5.91
N ASP A 99 -84.04 33.97 -5.38
CA ASP A 99 -83.15 35.12 -5.58
C ASP A 99 -81.76 34.85 -4.98
N TYR A 100 -81.70 34.33 -3.75
CA TYR A 100 -80.44 33.97 -3.10
C TYR A 100 -79.71 32.83 -3.83
N ALA A 101 -80.43 31.79 -4.28
CA ALA A 101 -79.85 30.70 -5.05
C ALA A 101 -79.27 31.18 -6.39
N ALA A 102 -79.95 32.09 -7.09
CA ALA A 102 -79.46 32.70 -8.32
C ALA A 102 -78.19 33.52 -8.09
N MET A 103 -78.15 34.33 -7.03
CA MET A 103 -76.96 35.06 -6.62
C MET A 103 -75.78 34.11 -6.33
N ARG A 104 -75.98 33.09 -5.48
CA ARG A 104 -74.93 32.11 -5.15
C ARG A 104 -74.46 31.33 -6.38
N LEU A 105 -75.36 30.99 -7.31
CA LEU A 105 -75.00 30.35 -8.57
C LEU A 105 -74.03 31.22 -9.39
N ASN A 106 -74.27 32.53 -9.47
CA ASN A 106 -73.37 33.45 -10.18
C ASN A 106 -72.01 33.60 -9.47
N ILE A 107 -71.99 33.62 -8.13
CA ILE A 107 -70.72 33.62 -7.36
C ILE A 107 -69.91 32.36 -7.67
N TRP A 108 -70.54 31.18 -7.68
CA TRP A 108 -69.84 29.93 -8.03
C TRP A 108 -69.41 29.87 -9.49
N LYS A 109 -70.18 30.45 -10.42
CA LYS A 109 -69.72 30.62 -11.81
C LYS A 109 -68.45 31.46 -11.85
N TYR A 110 -68.44 32.59 -11.15
CA TYR A 110 -67.28 33.47 -11.09
C TYR A 110 -66.06 32.77 -10.45
N ALA A 111 -66.23 32.12 -9.30
CA ALA A 111 -65.14 31.42 -8.61
C ALA A 111 -64.50 30.32 -9.47
N LEU A 112 -65.31 29.51 -10.15
CA LEU A 112 -64.81 28.39 -10.95
C LEU A 112 -64.28 28.83 -12.32
N GLN A 113 -64.96 29.77 -12.98
CA GLN A 113 -64.65 30.14 -14.37
C GLN A 113 -63.67 31.30 -14.48
N VAL A 114 -63.73 32.27 -13.57
CA VAL A 114 -62.85 33.46 -13.58
C VAL A 114 -61.67 33.25 -12.65
N LEU A 115 -61.92 32.98 -11.37
CA LEU A 115 -60.85 32.78 -10.37
C LEU A 115 -60.15 31.43 -10.47
N LYS A 116 -60.61 30.53 -11.36
CA LYS A 116 -60.08 29.17 -11.58
C LYS A 116 -59.95 28.35 -10.29
N TYR A 117 -60.83 28.59 -9.33
CA TYR A 117 -60.84 27.89 -8.05
C TYR A 117 -60.93 26.37 -8.25
N SER A 118 -60.07 25.63 -7.53
CA SER A 118 -60.12 24.17 -7.49
C SER A 118 -60.42 23.68 -6.09
N PRO A 119 -61.38 22.77 -5.90
CA PRO A 119 -61.60 22.10 -4.62
C PRO A 119 -60.38 21.35 -4.07
N PHE A 120 -59.34 21.15 -4.90
CA PHE A 120 -58.11 20.46 -4.56
C PHE A 120 -56.95 21.39 -4.20
N ASP A 121 -57.11 22.72 -4.26
CA ASP A 121 -56.01 23.69 -4.10
C ASP A 121 -55.21 23.50 -2.81
N LYS A 122 -55.89 23.28 -1.68
CA LYS A 122 -55.23 22.99 -0.39
C LYS A 122 -54.36 21.73 -0.42
N GLN A 123 -54.84 20.70 -1.12
CA GLN A 123 -54.11 19.42 -1.22
C GLN A 123 -52.94 19.54 -2.18
N LEU A 124 -53.11 20.29 -3.28
CA LEU A 124 -52.06 20.59 -4.23
C LEU A 124 -50.95 21.45 -3.61
N ALA A 125 -51.31 22.47 -2.82
CA ALA A 125 -50.35 23.28 -2.06
C ALA A 125 -49.51 22.42 -1.12
N ARG A 126 -50.15 21.55 -0.34
CA ARG A 126 -49.47 20.60 0.54
C ARG A 126 -48.54 19.64 -0.22
N ILE A 127 -48.96 19.12 -1.38
CA ILE A 127 -48.10 18.26 -2.21
C ILE A 127 -46.90 19.04 -2.73
N LYS A 128 -47.08 20.32 -3.09
CA LYS A 128 -46.00 21.18 -3.57
C LYS A 128 -44.96 21.44 -2.48
N GLU A 129 -45.41 21.73 -1.25
CA GLU A 129 -44.54 21.87 -0.07
C GLU A 129 -43.74 20.60 0.19
N ILE A 130 -44.41 19.44 0.29
CA ILE A 130 -43.75 18.14 0.51
C ILE A 130 -42.72 17.83 -0.60
N LYS A 131 -43.02 18.16 -1.86
CA LYS A 131 -42.08 17.98 -2.96
C LYS A 131 -40.85 18.88 -2.85
N ALA A 132 -41.02 20.11 -2.39
CA ALA A 132 -39.91 21.02 -2.16
C ALA A 132 -39.02 20.53 -1.01
N ASP A 133 -39.63 20.11 0.11
CA ASP A 133 -38.90 19.54 1.25
C ASP A 133 -38.13 18.28 0.86
N TYR A 134 -38.75 17.39 0.07
CA TYR A 134 -38.08 16.21 -0.46
C TYR A 134 -36.89 16.54 -1.35
N ALA A 135 -37.00 17.55 -2.21
CA ALA A 135 -35.91 17.97 -3.08
C ALA A 135 -34.71 18.49 -2.27
N ILE A 136 -34.97 19.34 -1.27
CA ILE A 136 -33.94 19.87 -0.36
C ILE A 136 -33.28 18.74 0.42
N THR A 137 -34.07 17.85 1.02
CA THR A 137 -33.57 16.72 1.80
C THR A 137 -32.73 15.78 0.92
N LYS A 138 -33.16 15.53 -0.31
CA LYS A 138 -32.42 14.71 -1.27
C LYS A 138 -31.06 15.33 -1.60
N GLU A 139 -31.01 16.64 -1.80
CA GLU A 139 -29.76 17.36 -2.11
C GLU A 139 -28.79 17.33 -0.92
N GLN A 140 -29.29 17.53 0.31
CA GLN A 140 -28.49 17.40 1.53
C GLN A 140 -27.89 16.00 1.70
N ILE A 141 -28.70 14.95 1.52
CA ILE A 141 -28.23 13.56 1.60
C ILE A 141 -27.13 13.29 0.55
N LEU A 142 -27.30 13.78 -0.67
CA LEU A 142 -26.30 13.60 -1.74
C LEU A 142 -24.99 14.29 -1.39
N GLN A 143 -25.06 15.50 -0.84
CA GLN A 143 -23.89 16.27 -0.44
C GLN A 143 -23.16 15.60 0.74
N GLU A 144 -23.90 15.07 1.71
CA GLU A 144 -23.33 14.37 2.87
C GLU A 144 -22.68 13.03 2.48
N ILE A 145 -23.22 12.33 1.48
CA ILE A 145 -22.58 11.15 0.87
C ILE A 145 -21.27 11.53 0.18
N GLU A 146 -21.25 12.63 -0.58
CA GLU A 146 -20.05 13.11 -1.27
C GLU A 146 -18.97 13.58 -0.29
N ASP A 147 -19.33 14.28 0.79
CA ASP A 147 -18.42 14.68 1.86
C ASP A 147 -17.85 13.47 2.61
N GLN A 148 -18.68 12.47 2.93
CA GLN A 148 -18.23 11.20 3.49
C GLN A 148 -17.31 10.42 2.53
N ASP A 149 -17.51 10.52 1.23
CA ASP A 149 -16.64 9.85 0.27
C ASP A 149 -15.30 10.58 0.13
N SER A 150 -15.31 11.92 0.11
CA SER A 150 -14.12 12.77 0.01
C SER A 150 -13.15 12.62 1.19
N THR A 151 -13.68 12.40 2.40
CA THR A 151 -12.92 12.25 3.65
C THR A 151 -12.22 10.89 3.79
N LYS A 152 -12.44 9.94 2.89
CA LYS A 152 -11.81 8.63 2.96
C LYS A 152 -10.38 8.68 2.46
N LEU A 153 -9.48 8.04 3.21
CA LEU A 153 -8.04 8.00 2.94
C LEU A 153 -7.69 7.48 1.54
N TYR A 154 -8.57 6.70 0.90
CA TYR A 154 -8.36 6.22 -0.46
C TYR A 154 -8.45 7.29 -1.56
N ASN A 155 -8.84 8.53 -1.24
CA ASN A 155 -8.74 9.66 -2.16
C ASN A 155 -7.38 10.35 -2.14
N THR A 156 -6.48 9.95 -1.22
CA THR A 156 -5.13 10.50 -1.14
C THR A 156 -4.38 10.24 -2.47
N PRO A 157 -3.77 11.25 -3.09
CA PRO A 157 -2.89 11.05 -4.23
C PRO A 157 -1.73 10.12 -3.90
N ILE A 158 -1.35 9.24 -4.83
CA ILE A 158 -0.31 8.23 -4.58
C ILE A 158 1.04 8.86 -4.17
N GLN A 159 1.34 10.05 -4.70
CA GLN A 159 2.56 10.79 -4.39
C GLN A 159 2.60 11.21 -2.91
N GLU A 160 1.47 11.70 -2.39
CA GLU A 160 1.31 12.09 -0.99
C GLU A 160 1.35 10.86 -0.09
N ALA A 161 0.63 9.80 -0.45
CA ALA A 161 0.64 8.53 0.29
C ALA A 161 2.07 7.96 0.43
N PHE A 162 2.90 8.09 -0.60
CA PHE A 162 4.32 7.72 -0.54
C PHE A 162 5.14 8.61 0.39
N ASP A 163 4.87 9.91 0.46
CA ASP A 163 5.57 10.82 1.38
C ASP A 163 5.17 10.55 2.84
N ILE A 164 3.90 10.27 3.10
CA ILE A 164 3.41 9.86 4.42
C ILE A 164 4.10 8.56 4.85
N TYR A 165 4.18 7.55 3.95
CA TYR A 165 4.91 6.32 4.23
C TYR A 165 6.38 6.59 4.60
N LEU A 166 7.09 7.44 3.85
CA LEU A 166 8.48 7.76 4.14
C LEU A 166 8.65 8.44 5.50
N LYS A 167 7.79 9.42 5.82
CA LYS A 167 7.81 10.14 7.10
C LYS A 167 7.59 9.20 8.28
N MET A 168 6.66 8.26 8.17
CA MET A 168 6.43 7.22 9.18
C MET A 168 7.64 6.26 9.29
N ARG A 169 8.21 5.85 8.16
CA ARG A 169 9.35 4.93 8.17
C ARG A 169 10.64 5.56 8.67
N GLU A 170 10.80 6.87 8.59
CA GLU A 170 11.93 7.57 9.21
C GLU A 170 11.95 7.42 10.74
N THR A 171 10.78 7.44 11.40
CA THR A 171 10.70 7.27 12.86
C THR A 171 10.86 5.81 13.29
N THR A 172 10.51 4.86 12.42
CA THR A 172 10.53 3.42 12.72
C THR A 172 11.71 2.66 12.09
N ALA A 173 12.59 3.35 11.36
CA ALA A 173 13.73 2.74 10.68
C ALA A 173 14.69 2.07 11.68
N LYS A 174 14.88 0.75 11.54
CA LYS A 174 15.87 0.00 12.33
C LYS A 174 17.30 0.39 11.99
N SER A 175 17.54 0.89 10.78
CA SER A 175 18.87 1.32 10.33
C SER A 175 18.79 2.47 9.31
N LYS A 176 19.86 3.27 9.25
CA LYS A 176 20.03 4.29 8.18
C LYS A 176 20.02 3.68 6.79
N GLY A 177 20.44 2.43 6.64
CA GLY A 177 20.47 1.71 5.36
C GLY A 177 19.07 1.39 4.84
N ASP A 178 18.18 0.94 5.71
CA ASP A 178 16.80 0.64 5.33
C ASP A 178 16.06 1.92 4.91
N ALA A 179 16.26 3.01 5.64
CA ALA A 179 15.71 4.32 5.29
C ALA A 179 16.18 4.80 3.91
N ILE A 180 17.46 4.64 3.59
CA ILE A 180 18.00 4.98 2.27
C ILE A 180 17.35 4.12 1.17
N ASN A 181 17.14 2.83 1.41
CA ASN A 181 16.53 1.95 0.43
C ASN A 181 15.06 2.32 0.18
N TRP A 182 14.28 2.61 1.23
CA TRP A 182 12.89 3.07 1.07
C TRP A 182 12.82 4.38 0.31
N LYS A 183 13.64 5.38 0.68
CA LYS A 183 13.71 6.66 -0.04
C LYS A 183 14.07 6.48 -1.50
N SER A 184 15.06 5.63 -1.78
CA SER A 184 15.47 5.33 -3.16
C SER A 184 14.34 4.66 -3.94
N THR A 185 13.68 3.64 -3.37
CA THR A 185 12.58 2.95 -4.03
C THR A 185 11.38 3.88 -4.22
N VAL A 186 10.95 4.62 -3.20
CA VAL A 186 9.85 5.59 -3.35
C VAL A 186 10.19 6.64 -4.40
N GLY A 187 11.41 7.20 -4.39
CA GLY A 187 11.81 8.23 -5.35
C GLY A 187 11.73 7.77 -6.81
N ILE A 188 12.15 6.54 -7.12
CA ILE A 188 12.04 6.01 -8.48
C ILE A 188 10.59 5.76 -8.91
N PHE A 189 9.72 5.31 -7.98
CA PHE A 189 8.30 5.12 -8.29
C PHE A 189 7.58 6.45 -8.43
N LYS A 190 7.81 7.42 -7.54
CA LYS A 190 7.28 8.80 -7.65
C LYS A 190 7.63 9.42 -9.01
N LYS A 191 8.89 9.29 -9.44
CA LYS A 191 9.34 9.75 -10.77
C LYS A 191 8.52 9.10 -11.88
N TYR A 192 8.39 7.77 -11.87
CA TYR A 192 7.61 7.05 -12.88
C TYR A 192 6.15 7.49 -12.93
N PHE A 193 5.45 7.56 -11.79
CA PHE A 193 4.05 7.97 -11.74
C PHE A 193 3.86 9.38 -12.31
N LYS A 194 4.83 10.29 -12.09
CA LYS A 194 4.82 11.63 -12.68
C LYS A 194 4.99 11.59 -14.20
N GLU A 195 5.98 10.85 -14.69
CA GLU A 195 6.26 10.75 -16.14
C GLU A 195 5.15 10.02 -16.91
N ALA A 196 4.44 9.10 -16.26
CA ALA A 196 3.29 8.39 -16.83
C ALA A 196 1.98 9.20 -16.81
N GLY A 197 1.98 10.44 -16.31
CA GLY A 197 0.75 11.24 -16.14
C GLY A 197 -0.21 10.69 -15.08
N LEU A 198 0.33 9.94 -14.11
CA LEU A 198 -0.40 9.29 -13.03
C LEU A 198 0.01 9.88 -11.66
N ASP A 199 0.46 11.14 -11.60
CA ASP A 199 0.86 11.80 -10.37
C ASP A 199 -0.31 12.02 -9.41
N GLN A 200 -1.48 12.33 -9.94
CA GLN A 200 -2.71 12.57 -9.17
C GLN A 200 -3.61 11.34 -9.04
N ILE A 201 -3.14 10.15 -9.43
CA ILE A 201 -3.95 8.93 -9.21
C ILE A 201 -4.16 8.74 -7.71
N THR A 202 -5.43 8.64 -7.30
CA THR A 202 -5.77 8.37 -5.91
C THR A 202 -5.45 6.93 -5.56
N THR A 203 -5.09 6.66 -4.30
CA THR A 203 -4.73 5.32 -3.86
C THR A 203 -5.86 4.32 -4.12
N GLY A 204 -7.13 4.68 -3.93
CA GLY A 204 -8.30 3.83 -4.22
C GLY A 204 -8.41 3.40 -5.69
N LYS A 205 -7.87 4.18 -6.62
CA LYS A 205 -7.81 3.85 -8.06
C LYS A 205 -6.55 3.09 -8.45
N LEU A 206 -5.63 2.83 -7.51
CA LEU A 206 -4.41 2.10 -7.78
C LEU A 206 -4.73 0.63 -8.08
N THR A 207 -4.43 0.19 -9.29
CA THR A 207 -4.65 -1.19 -9.72
C THR A 207 -3.34 -1.97 -9.76
N ARG A 208 -3.46 -3.30 -9.86
CA ARG A 208 -2.31 -4.18 -10.13
C ARG A 208 -1.59 -3.79 -11.42
N LYS A 209 -2.32 -3.35 -12.45
CA LYS A 209 -1.76 -2.99 -13.76
C LYS A 209 -0.74 -1.86 -13.60
N HIS A 210 -1.11 -0.78 -12.90
CA HIS A 210 -0.21 0.34 -12.62
C HIS A 210 1.08 -0.10 -11.94
N ILE A 211 0.97 -0.98 -10.93
CA ILE A 211 2.13 -1.48 -10.18
C ILE A 211 3.06 -2.33 -11.05
N VAL A 212 2.49 -3.23 -11.87
CA VAL A 212 3.26 -4.11 -12.77
C VAL A 212 3.94 -3.31 -13.87
N GLU A 213 3.24 -2.35 -14.47
CA GLU A 213 3.79 -1.47 -15.51
C GLU A 213 4.92 -0.60 -14.96
N ALA A 214 4.73 0.01 -13.78
CA ALA A 214 5.76 0.77 -13.10
C ALA A 214 7.03 -0.07 -12.85
N LEU A 215 6.87 -1.22 -12.21
CA LEU A 215 7.99 -2.09 -11.87
C LEU A 215 8.70 -2.62 -13.13
N GLY A 216 7.95 -2.97 -14.18
CA GLY A 216 8.48 -3.45 -15.45
C GLY A 216 9.21 -2.36 -16.24
N PHE A 217 8.65 -1.15 -16.32
CA PHE A 217 9.26 -0.01 -16.99
C PHE A 217 10.57 0.39 -16.31
N ILE A 218 10.54 0.66 -15.00
CA ILE A 218 11.72 1.11 -14.25
C ILE A 218 12.82 0.04 -14.29
N SER A 219 12.46 -1.24 -14.21
CA SER A 219 13.41 -2.35 -14.31
C SER A 219 14.14 -2.37 -15.64
N LYS A 220 13.47 -2.05 -16.75
CA LYS A 220 14.06 -1.98 -18.08
C LYS A 220 14.91 -0.72 -18.25
N GLU A 221 14.36 0.45 -17.87
CA GLU A 221 15.03 1.75 -17.96
C GLU A 221 16.38 1.74 -17.22
N ARG A 222 16.42 1.11 -16.04
CA ARG A 222 17.61 1.05 -15.18
C ARG A 222 18.45 -0.23 -15.34
N SER A 223 18.12 -1.08 -16.31
CA SER A 223 18.80 -2.36 -16.56
C SER A 223 19.00 -3.19 -15.30
N TRP A 224 17.95 -3.36 -14.49
CA TRP A 224 18.04 -4.10 -13.24
C TRP A 224 18.28 -5.59 -13.45
N GLY A 225 19.27 -6.13 -12.74
CA GLY A 225 19.37 -7.58 -12.53
C GLY A 225 18.28 -8.12 -11.60
N ASN A 226 18.09 -9.44 -11.60
CA ASN A 226 17.00 -10.12 -10.87
C ASN A 226 16.98 -9.83 -9.36
N THR A 227 18.15 -9.72 -8.70
CA THR A 227 18.24 -9.35 -7.28
C THR A 227 17.77 -7.91 -7.04
N THR A 228 18.19 -6.95 -7.88
CA THR A 228 17.75 -5.55 -7.78
C THR A 228 16.25 -5.41 -8.02
N TYR A 229 15.72 -6.13 -9.01
CA TYR A 229 14.28 -6.24 -9.24
C TYR A 229 13.55 -6.78 -8.01
N ASN A 230 13.99 -7.91 -7.46
CA ASN A 230 13.35 -8.54 -6.31
C ASN A 230 13.40 -7.68 -5.05
N ASN A 231 14.49 -6.93 -4.85
CA ASN A 231 14.62 -5.98 -3.74
C ASN A 231 13.61 -4.83 -3.87
N ASN A 232 13.59 -4.15 -5.02
CA ASN A 232 12.64 -3.05 -5.26
C ASN A 232 11.19 -3.53 -5.26
N ARG A 233 10.90 -4.70 -5.84
CA ARG A 233 9.59 -5.37 -5.73
C ARG A 233 9.21 -5.57 -4.27
N SER A 234 10.12 -6.08 -3.44
CA SER A 234 9.84 -6.36 -2.02
C SER A 234 9.54 -5.08 -1.26
N TYR A 235 10.33 -4.03 -1.46
CA TYR A 235 10.07 -2.70 -0.88
C TYR A 235 8.74 -2.11 -1.35
N LEU A 236 8.42 -2.20 -2.64
CA LEU A 236 7.12 -1.76 -3.16
C LEU A 236 5.97 -2.52 -2.51
N MET A 237 6.06 -3.85 -2.40
CA MET A 237 5.01 -4.64 -1.73
C MET A 237 4.86 -4.28 -0.26
N MET A 238 5.95 -3.94 0.45
CA MET A 238 5.87 -3.44 1.83
C MET A 238 5.12 -2.10 1.89
N ILE A 239 5.34 -1.20 0.93
CA ILE A 239 4.63 0.09 0.86
C ILE A 239 3.14 -0.14 0.59
N ILE A 240 2.79 -0.93 -0.42
CA ILE A 240 1.39 -1.17 -0.81
C ILE A 240 0.62 -1.96 0.27
N ASN A 241 1.28 -2.91 0.94
CA ASN A 241 0.68 -3.59 2.10
C ASN A 241 0.36 -2.58 3.20
N TRP A 242 1.31 -1.70 3.53
CA TRP A 242 1.10 -0.69 4.55
C TRP A 242 -0.06 0.27 4.18
N LEU A 243 -0.15 0.69 2.91
CA LEU A 243 -1.28 1.51 2.45
C LEU A 243 -2.63 0.80 2.62
N ALA A 244 -2.68 -0.52 2.50
CA ALA A 244 -3.90 -1.27 2.79
C ALA A 244 -4.17 -1.43 4.30
N GLU A 245 -3.13 -1.62 5.10
CA GLU A 245 -3.24 -1.71 6.56
C GLU A 245 -3.74 -0.39 7.19
N GLU A 246 -3.37 0.75 6.62
CA GLU A 246 -3.77 2.09 7.07
C GLU A 246 -4.96 2.66 6.28
N GLU A 247 -5.73 1.80 5.60
CA GLU A 247 -6.99 2.15 4.92
C GLU A 247 -6.89 3.16 3.75
N TYR A 248 -5.68 3.49 3.28
CA TYR A 248 -5.48 4.19 2.00
C TYR A 248 -5.86 3.30 0.80
N LEU A 249 -5.88 1.98 0.98
CA LEU A 249 -6.38 1.00 0.02
C LEU A 249 -7.39 0.09 0.71
N LEU A 250 -8.52 -0.19 0.05
CA LEU A 250 -9.48 -1.20 0.54
C LEU A 250 -8.83 -2.59 0.61
N VAL A 251 -8.06 -2.95 -0.41
CA VAL A 251 -7.33 -4.23 -0.51
C VAL A 251 -6.05 -3.99 -1.29
N ASN A 252 -4.96 -4.65 -0.92
CA ASN A 252 -3.75 -4.63 -1.74
C ASN A 252 -3.99 -5.31 -3.11
N PRO A 253 -3.95 -4.57 -4.23
CA PRO A 253 -4.26 -5.13 -5.55
C PRO A 253 -3.21 -6.12 -6.08
N ALA A 254 -1.98 -6.08 -5.56
CA ALA A 254 -0.82 -6.84 -6.02
C ALA A 254 -0.40 -8.00 -5.09
N LEU A 255 -1.10 -8.21 -3.97
CA LEU A 255 -0.77 -9.22 -2.98
C LEU A 255 -0.67 -10.62 -3.60
N GLY A 256 0.50 -11.25 -3.51
CA GLY A 256 0.77 -12.59 -4.07
C GLY A 256 0.79 -12.69 -5.61
N LYS A 257 0.48 -11.61 -6.35
CA LYS A 257 0.28 -11.64 -7.81
C LYS A 257 1.49 -11.23 -8.64
N ILE A 258 2.51 -10.64 -8.01
CA ILE A 258 3.80 -10.31 -8.65
C ILE A 258 4.82 -11.31 -8.12
N LYS A 259 5.39 -12.19 -8.93
CA LYS A 259 6.36 -13.20 -8.45
C LYS A 259 7.78 -12.63 -8.40
N LYS A 260 8.63 -13.21 -7.55
CA LYS A 260 10.09 -12.93 -7.58
C LYS A 260 10.70 -13.60 -8.81
N LEU A 261 11.70 -12.96 -9.39
CA LEU A 261 12.53 -13.54 -10.45
C LEU A 261 13.57 -14.48 -9.85
N LYS A 262 13.98 -15.50 -10.60
CA LYS A 262 15.04 -16.43 -10.17
C LYS A 262 16.37 -15.69 -10.11
N GLU A 263 17.01 -15.67 -8.95
CA GLU A 263 18.30 -14.98 -8.77
C GLU A 263 19.47 -15.90 -9.09
N ASN A 264 20.47 -15.38 -9.81
CA ASN A 264 21.75 -16.04 -9.99
C ASN A 264 22.69 -15.55 -8.89
N HIS A 265 22.77 -16.28 -7.78
CA HIS A 265 23.63 -15.94 -6.64
C HIS A 265 25.08 -16.38 -6.88
N LYS A 266 25.83 -15.69 -7.75
CA LYS A 266 27.25 -15.96 -7.97
C LYS A 266 28.20 -14.91 -7.39
N ILE A 267 27.74 -14.07 -6.46
CA ILE A 267 28.62 -13.04 -5.89
C ILE A 267 29.49 -13.65 -4.78
N HIS A 268 30.77 -13.24 -4.77
CA HIS A 268 31.82 -13.64 -3.84
C HIS A 268 32.36 -15.05 -4.08
N THR A 269 33.28 -15.18 -5.02
CA THR A 269 34.04 -16.41 -5.30
C THR A 269 35.15 -16.60 -4.26
N TRP A 270 35.44 -17.85 -3.88
CA TRP A 270 36.60 -18.19 -3.06
C TRP A 270 37.88 -18.17 -3.89
N TYR A 271 39.02 -17.98 -3.26
CA TYR A 271 40.32 -17.93 -3.94
C TYR A 271 40.98 -19.30 -3.86
N SER A 272 41.19 -19.97 -5.00
CA SER A 272 42.03 -21.19 -5.07
C SER A 272 43.46 -20.88 -4.65
N LYS A 273 44.26 -21.91 -4.34
CA LYS A 273 45.68 -21.73 -3.98
C LYS A 273 46.45 -20.85 -4.97
N GLU A 274 46.28 -21.11 -6.26
CA GLU A 274 46.99 -20.41 -7.34
C GLU A 274 46.56 -18.96 -7.41
N ILE A 275 45.24 -18.71 -7.43
CA ILE A 275 44.69 -17.36 -7.51
C ILE A 275 45.02 -16.58 -6.23
N ALA A 276 44.90 -17.20 -5.06
CA ALA A 276 45.22 -16.59 -3.78
C ALA A 276 46.69 -16.15 -3.72
N THR A 277 47.60 -17.00 -4.20
CA THR A 277 49.04 -16.71 -4.25
C THR A 277 49.32 -15.50 -5.15
N GLU A 278 48.74 -15.49 -6.35
CA GLU A 278 48.96 -14.42 -7.32
C GLU A 278 48.34 -13.08 -6.86
N VAL A 279 47.13 -13.13 -6.29
CA VAL A 279 46.48 -11.96 -5.72
C VAL A 279 47.29 -11.37 -4.56
N LYS A 280 47.81 -12.21 -3.66
CA LYS A 280 48.68 -11.77 -2.55
C LYS A 280 49.98 -11.18 -3.07
N ARG A 281 50.61 -11.79 -4.08
CA ARG A 281 51.83 -11.28 -4.71
C ARG A 281 51.62 -9.87 -5.26
N VAL A 282 50.56 -9.64 -6.04
CA VAL A 282 50.25 -8.31 -6.60
C VAL A 282 49.95 -7.28 -5.51
N MET A 283 49.20 -7.65 -4.46
CA MET A 283 48.95 -6.76 -3.32
C MET A 283 50.25 -6.29 -2.65
N LEU A 284 51.21 -7.19 -2.47
CA LEU A 284 52.48 -6.89 -1.82
C LEU A 284 53.42 -6.07 -2.73
N GLU A 285 53.48 -6.38 -4.02
CA GLU A 285 54.31 -5.65 -5.01
C GLU A 285 53.89 -4.20 -5.21
N GLN A 286 52.59 -3.92 -5.16
CA GLN A 286 52.06 -2.55 -5.28
C GLN A 286 52.20 -1.76 -3.97
N ASN A 287 52.84 -2.34 -2.95
CA ASN A 287 52.89 -1.83 -1.58
C ASN A 287 51.49 -1.50 -1.00
N ASP A 288 50.44 -2.13 -1.52
CA ASP A 288 49.07 -1.98 -1.03
C ASP A 288 48.87 -2.90 0.19
N ARG A 289 49.61 -2.57 1.25
CA ARG A 289 49.50 -3.25 2.55
C ARG A 289 48.08 -3.13 3.10
N ILE A 290 47.30 -2.12 2.71
CA ILE A 290 45.94 -1.90 3.19
C ILE A 290 45.02 -3.03 2.72
N VAL A 291 44.98 -3.31 1.42
CA VAL A 291 44.10 -4.36 0.87
C VAL A 291 44.57 -5.74 1.32
N TYR A 292 45.88 -5.98 1.41
CA TYR A 292 46.44 -7.22 1.93
C TYR A 292 46.00 -7.47 3.38
N ARG A 293 46.15 -6.46 4.27
CA ARG A 293 45.71 -6.56 5.66
C ARG A 293 44.19 -6.72 5.77
N ALA A 294 43.42 -5.99 4.96
CA ALA A 294 41.97 -6.15 4.96
C ALA A 294 41.55 -7.58 4.58
N SER A 295 42.29 -8.19 3.65
CA SER A 295 42.09 -9.57 3.21
C SER A 295 42.47 -10.57 4.30
N GLN A 296 43.61 -10.37 4.99
CA GLN A 296 44.02 -11.15 6.17
C GLN A 296 42.97 -11.11 7.28
N PHE A 297 42.51 -9.92 7.67
CA PHE A 297 41.47 -9.77 8.69
C PHE A 297 40.18 -10.47 8.25
N THR A 298 39.75 -10.26 7.00
CA THR A 298 38.52 -10.88 6.46
C THR A 298 38.58 -12.40 6.50
N TYR A 299 39.74 -12.98 6.19
CA TYR A 299 39.99 -14.42 6.27
C TYR A 299 40.06 -14.92 7.70
N MET A 300 40.93 -14.34 8.54
CA MET A 300 41.27 -14.91 9.85
C MET A 300 40.15 -14.80 10.88
N ILE A 301 39.36 -13.72 10.84
CA ILE A 301 38.28 -13.47 11.81
C ILE A 301 36.88 -13.49 11.18
N CYS A 302 36.75 -13.90 9.91
CA CYS A 302 35.48 -14.01 9.19
C CYS A 302 34.61 -12.73 9.25
N ILE A 303 35.26 -11.57 9.25
CA ILE A 303 34.62 -10.24 9.33
C ILE A 303 34.10 -9.76 7.97
N ARG A 304 32.98 -9.04 7.95
CA ARG A 304 32.43 -8.47 6.71
C ARG A 304 33.21 -7.20 6.33
N SER A 305 34.06 -7.30 5.31
CA SER A 305 35.01 -6.25 4.90
C SER A 305 34.40 -4.84 4.69
N GLN A 306 33.24 -4.74 4.04
CA GLN A 306 32.63 -3.43 3.76
C GLN A 306 31.81 -2.84 4.91
N GLN A 307 31.21 -3.69 5.75
CA GLN A 307 30.21 -3.24 6.75
C GLN A 307 30.76 -3.21 8.18
N GLU A 308 31.65 -4.13 8.51
CA GLU A 308 32.15 -4.36 9.88
C GLU A 308 33.62 -3.96 10.01
N LEU A 309 34.48 -4.39 9.07
CA LEU A 309 35.92 -4.14 9.16
C LEU A 309 36.26 -2.65 9.19
N MET A 310 35.57 -1.84 8.37
CA MET A 310 35.74 -0.36 8.32
C MET A 310 35.23 0.37 9.56
N LYS A 311 34.73 -0.36 10.55
CA LYS A 311 34.25 0.20 11.81
C LYS A 311 34.94 -0.44 13.02
N LEU A 312 35.78 -1.45 12.80
CA LEU A 312 36.50 -2.19 13.82
C LEU A 312 37.56 -1.27 14.44
N LYS A 313 37.55 -1.16 15.77
CA LYS A 313 38.51 -0.35 16.53
C LYS A 313 39.56 -1.22 17.21
N ALA A 314 40.66 -0.61 17.63
CA ALA A 314 41.66 -1.30 18.44
C ALA A 314 41.05 -1.83 19.76
N ASP A 315 40.16 -1.09 20.41
CA ASP A 315 39.43 -1.52 21.61
C ASP A 315 38.56 -2.77 21.41
N ASP A 316 38.24 -3.11 20.15
CA ASP A 316 37.41 -4.28 19.85
C ASP A 316 38.23 -5.58 19.83
N ILE A 317 39.57 -5.54 19.91
CA ILE A 317 40.43 -6.74 19.93
C ILE A 317 41.03 -6.92 21.32
N ASP A 318 40.72 -8.07 21.92
CA ASP A 318 41.17 -8.48 23.24
C ASP A 318 42.21 -9.59 23.08
N ARG A 319 43.49 -9.23 23.21
CA ARG A 319 44.63 -10.16 23.08
C ARG A 319 44.75 -11.13 24.25
N THR A 320 44.28 -10.74 25.44
CA THR A 320 44.32 -11.60 26.63
C THR A 320 43.39 -12.79 26.46
N LEU A 321 42.16 -12.54 25.98
CA LEU A 321 41.16 -13.57 25.74
C LEU A 321 41.11 -14.05 24.28
N LYS A 322 42.04 -13.58 23.44
CA LYS A 322 42.18 -13.90 22.01
C LYS A 322 40.88 -13.82 21.24
N ARG A 323 40.15 -12.72 21.41
CA ARG A 323 38.81 -12.53 20.85
C ARG A 323 38.60 -11.14 20.27
N VAL A 324 37.69 -11.06 19.30
CA VAL A 324 37.19 -9.83 18.71
C VAL A 324 35.76 -9.57 19.18
N ARG A 325 35.50 -8.37 19.67
CA ARG A 325 34.20 -7.83 20.01
C ARG A 325 33.55 -7.20 18.78
N PHE A 326 32.43 -7.77 18.36
CA PHE A 326 31.57 -7.19 17.35
C PHE A 326 30.42 -6.46 18.04
N ARG A 327 30.59 -5.15 18.27
CA ARG A 327 29.59 -4.30 18.91
C ARG A 327 28.24 -4.36 18.19
N SER A 328 27.14 -4.17 18.93
CA SER A 328 25.78 -4.14 18.39
C SER A 328 25.61 -3.16 17.22
N GLU A 329 26.26 -2.00 17.28
CA GLU A 329 26.32 -0.96 16.23
C GLU A 329 27.00 -1.42 14.92
N LEU A 330 27.82 -2.48 15.02
CA LEU A 330 28.54 -3.09 13.90
C LEU A 330 27.73 -4.22 13.27
N SER A 331 26.89 -4.90 14.05
CA SER A 331 26.20 -6.11 13.61
C SER A 331 24.86 -5.80 12.95
N LYS A 332 24.56 -6.52 11.86
CA LYS A 332 23.30 -6.39 11.11
C LYS A 332 22.05 -6.64 11.97
N ASN A 333 22.20 -7.38 13.08
CA ASN A 333 21.10 -7.82 13.93
C ASN A 333 21.02 -7.05 15.27
N GLY A 334 21.85 -6.03 15.48
CA GLY A 334 21.89 -5.27 16.73
C GLY A 334 22.37 -6.07 17.94
N LYS A 335 22.90 -7.27 17.74
CA LYS A 335 23.44 -8.13 18.81
C LYS A 335 24.95 -7.97 18.89
N GLU A 336 25.44 -7.75 20.10
CA GLU A 336 26.86 -7.85 20.38
C GLU A 336 27.31 -9.31 20.36
N ALA A 337 28.52 -9.56 19.86
CA ALA A 337 29.08 -10.89 19.78
C ALA A 337 30.59 -10.87 19.99
N TYR A 338 31.11 -11.82 20.75
CA TYR A 338 32.55 -12.05 20.90
C TYR A 338 32.95 -13.29 20.10
N ARG A 339 34.05 -13.22 19.36
CA ARG A 339 34.56 -14.37 18.61
C ARG A 339 36.05 -14.54 18.82
N SER A 340 36.45 -15.75 19.17
CA SER A 340 37.86 -16.11 19.21
C SER A 340 38.48 -15.97 17.82
N TYR A 341 39.74 -15.57 17.78
CA TYR A 341 40.52 -15.54 16.54
C TYR A 341 41.66 -16.58 16.60
N PRO A 342 42.16 -17.05 15.45
CA PRO A 342 43.22 -18.06 15.41
C PRO A 342 44.57 -17.48 15.86
N LEU A 343 45.44 -18.28 16.47
CA LEU A 343 46.70 -17.81 17.09
C LEU A 343 47.61 -17.09 16.09
N GLU A 344 47.58 -17.50 14.83
CA GLU A 344 48.32 -16.91 13.72
C GLU A 344 47.97 -15.43 13.51
N PHE A 345 46.79 -14.99 13.95
CA PHE A 345 46.38 -13.60 13.88
C PHE A 345 47.20 -12.69 14.82
N GLU A 346 47.83 -13.22 15.87
CA GLU A 346 48.72 -12.45 16.74
C GLU A 346 49.90 -11.84 15.95
N LYS A 347 50.46 -12.60 15.01
CA LYS A 347 51.55 -12.10 14.14
C LYS A 347 51.08 -10.90 13.32
N VAL A 348 49.85 -10.94 12.83
CA VAL A 348 49.26 -9.83 12.08
C VAL A 348 49.09 -8.60 12.98
N LEU A 349 48.67 -8.79 14.24
CA LEU A 349 48.55 -7.69 15.21
C LEU A 349 49.91 -7.07 15.55
N ASP A 350 50.95 -7.88 15.70
CA ASP A 350 52.30 -7.40 15.95
C ASP A 350 52.85 -6.63 14.73
N GLU A 351 52.64 -7.14 13.51
CA GLU A 351 53.07 -6.49 12.26
C GLU A 351 52.42 -5.12 12.00
N ILE A 352 51.23 -4.86 12.56
CA ILE A 352 50.55 -3.56 12.44
C ILE A 352 50.83 -2.63 13.63
N GLY A 353 51.69 -3.01 14.57
CA GLY A 353 51.99 -2.22 15.76
C GLY A 353 50.76 -2.03 16.65
N PHE A 354 49.94 -3.07 16.80
CA PHE A 354 48.66 -2.99 17.52
C PHE A 354 48.81 -2.49 18.97
N ASN A 355 49.88 -2.90 19.66
CA ASN A 355 50.12 -2.54 21.07
C ASN A 355 50.39 -1.04 21.28
N GLN A 356 50.89 -0.35 20.25
CA GLN A 356 51.14 1.09 20.29
C GLN A 356 49.91 1.90 19.86
N MET A 357 48.84 1.24 19.41
CA MET A 357 47.68 1.90 18.83
C MET A 357 46.70 2.38 19.92
N PRO A 358 46.26 3.64 19.87
CA PRO A 358 45.21 4.11 20.78
C PRO A 358 43.91 3.31 20.61
N LYS A 359 43.31 2.88 21.72
CA LYS A 359 42.11 2.03 21.73
C LYS A 359 40.95 2.56 20.87
N TYR A 360 40.78 3.88 20.81
CA TYR A 360 39.68 4.52 20.09
C TYR A 360 39.89 4.59 18.57
N PHE A 361 41.10 4.27 18.06
CA PHE A 361 41.39 4.27 16.64
C PHE A 361 40.62 3.17 15.91
N TYR A 362 40.17 3.48 14.71
CA TYR A 362 39.77 2.48 13.73
C TYR A 362 41.02 1.78 13.20
N LEU A 363 41.00 0.45 13.11
CA LEU A 363 42.10 -0.32 12.53
C LEU A 363 42.26 -0.04 11.03
N PHE A 364 41.15 0.29 10.37
CA PHE A 364 41.08 0.75 8.99
C PHE A 364 40.33 2.08 8.97
N GLY A 365 41.02 3.15 9.35
CA GLY A 365 40.54 4.53 9.35
C GLY A 365 40.60 5.20 7.98
N LYS A 366 40.62 6.54 7.96
CA LYS A 366 40.62 7.36 6.74
C LYS A 366 41.79 6.96 5.83
N GLY A 367 41.49 6.69 4.56
CA GLY A 367 42.49 6.25 3.58
C GLY A 367 42.92 4.78 3.74
N GLY A 368 42.32 4.03 4.67
CA GLY A 368 42.67 2.62 4.93
C GLY A 368 43.78 2.41 5.95
N VAL A 369 44.31 3.49 6.54
CA VAL A 369 45.31 3.44 7.62
C VAL A 369 44.67 3.57 8.99
N PRO A 370 45.28 3.03 10.06
CA PRO A 370 44.77 3.21 11.40
C PRO A 370 44.61 4.69 11.79
N GLY A 371 43.51 5.06 12.44
CA GLY A 371 43.29 6.44 12.86
C GLY A 371 41.93 6.72 13.45
N GLU A 372 41.73 7.94 13.94
CA GLU A 372 40.50 8.38 14.63
C GLU A 372 39.29 8.45 13.70
N ASN A 373 39.53 8.78 12.44
CA ASN A 373 38.48 9.02 11.47
C ASN A 373 38.15 7.76 10.69
N ARG A 374 36.86 7.50 10.52
CA ARG A 374 36.37 6.32 9.78
C ARG A 374 36.72 6.40 8.29
N CYS A 375 37.03 5.24 7.71
CA CYS A 375 37.19 5.11 6.27
C CYS A 375 35.89 5.39 5.50
N ALA A 376 36.01 5.95 4.29
CA ALA A 376 34.87 6.21 3.43
C ALA A 376 34.25 4.90 2.91
N LYS A 377 32.97 4.94 2.55
CA LYS A 377 32.31 3.80 1.92
C LYS A 377 33.02 3.45 0.61
N ASN A 378 33.20 2.17 0.35
CA ASN A 378 33.86 1.61 -0.85
C ASN A 378 35.38 1.84 -0.97
N THR A 379 36.06 2.48 -0.01
CA THR A 379 37.52 2.69 -0.12
C THR A 379 38.28 1.41 -0.42
N LEU A 380 38.07 0.34 0.34
CA LEU A 380 38.72 -0.95 0.10
C LEU A 380 38.37 -1.57 -1.27
N SER A 381 37.13 -1.40 -1.73
CA SER A 381 36.71 -1.94 -3.03
C SER A 381 37.34 -1.17 -4.19
N ASN A 382 37.52 0.13 -4.03
CA ASN A 382 38.21 0.97 -5.02
C ASN A 382 39.71 0.66 -5.06
N LEU A 383 40.35 0.44 -3.91
CA LEU A 383 41.75 0.01 -3.82
C LEU A 383 41.95 -1.40 -4.41
N TYR A 384 40.97 -2.29 -4.22
CA TYR A 384 41.09 -3.66 -4.73
C TYR A 384 40.85 -3.77 -6.25
N LYS A 385 40.13 -2.82 -6.86
CA LYS A 385 39.76 -2.88 -8.28
C LYS A 385 40.99 -2.96 -9.22
N PRO A 386 42.01 -2.10 -9.11
CA PRO A 386 43.23 -2.19 -9.95
C PRO A 386 43.95 -3.54 -9.86
N ILE A 387 43.97 -4.17 -8.68
CA ILE A 387 44.59 -5.49 -8.48
C ILE A 387 43.85 -6.55 -9.31
N LYS A 388 42.52 -6.52 -9.29
CA LYS A 388 41.70 -7.45 -10.08
C LYS A 388 41.82 -7.21 -11.57
N ASP A 389 41.80 -5.95 -11.99
CA ASP A 389 41.91 -5.56 -13.39
C ASP A 389 43.27 -6.02 -13.96
N LYS A 390 44.36 -5.89 -13.19
CA LYS A 390 45.70 -6.39 -13.56
C LYS A 390 45.74 -7.92 -13.74
N LEU A 391 44.98 -8.66 -12.94
CA LEU A 391 44.94 -10.13 -12.96
C LEU A 391 43.84 -10.71 -13.85
N GLY A 392 43.05 -9.86 -14.54
CA GLY A 392 41.92 -10.30 -15.35
C GLY A 392 40.82 -11.03 -14.55
N LEU A 393 40.72 -10.75 -13.24
CA LEU A 393 39.75 -11.44 -12.38
C LEU A 393 38.34 -10.87 -12.54
N SER A 394 37.33 -11.75 -12.47
CA SER A 394 35.93 -11.34 -12.53
C SER A 394 35.54 -10.43 -11.35
N HIS A 395 34.40 -9.75 -11.49
CA HIS A 395 33.85 -8.92 -10.43
C HIS A 395 33.48 -9.69 -9.15
N ASP A 396 33.32 -11.02 -9.24
CA ASP A 396 32.97 -11.89 -8.12
C ASP A 396 34.12 -12.10 -7.13
N TYR A 397 35.37 -11.93 -7.58
CA TYR A 397 36.51 -11.85 -6.68
C TYR A 397 36.43 -10.51 -5.93
N THR A 398 36.25 -10.60 -4.62
CA THR A 398 36.09 -9.44 -3.73
C THR A 398 36.86 -9.70 -2.45
N ILE A 399 37.08 -8.67 -1.63
CA ILE A 399 37.70 -8.86 -0.31
C ILE A 399 36.84 -9.79 0.56
N TYR A 400 35.51 -9.72 0.45
CA TYR A 400 34.61 -10.67 1.12
C TYR A 400 34.85 -12.13 0.69
N GLY A 401 35.33 -12.36 -0.53
CA GLY A 401 35.72 -13.69 -1.01
C GLY A 401 36.79 -14.36 -0.13
N TRP A 402 37.60 -13.62 0.61
CA TRP A 402 38.53 -14.20 1.59
C TRP A 402 37.83 -14.85 2.79
N LYS A 403 36.68 -14.32 3.21
CA LYS A 403 35.81 -14.99 4.20
C LYS A 403 35.24 -16.28 3.61
N HIS A 404 34.84 -16.25 2.33
CA HIS A 404 34.40 -17.47 1.64
C HIS A 404 35.52 -18.51 1.62
N THR A 405 36.71 -18.10 1.22
CA THR A 405 37.92 -18.93 1.20
C THR A 405 38.18 -19.56 2.57
N ARG A 406 38.09 -18.78 3.66
CA ARG A 406 38.20 -19.34 5.01
C ARG A 406 37.16 -20.42 5.28
N VAL A 407 35.89 -20.17 4.96
CA VAL A 407 34.81 -21.15 5.17
C VAL A 407 35.07 -22.44 4.40
N VAL A 408 35.47 -22.34 3.13
CA VAL A 408 35.83 -23.51 2.30
C VAL A 408 37.03 -24.24 2.91
N HIS A 409 38.05 -23.54 3.38
CA HIS A 409 39.20 -24.15 4.04
C HIS A 409 38.80 -24.89 5.33
N GLU A 410 37.91 -24.33 6.15
CA GLU A 410 37.41 -25.01 7.35
C GLU A 410 36.57 -26.25 6.99
N MET A 411 35.81 -26.21 5.89
CA MET A 411 35.11 -27.40 5.37
C MET A 411 36.11 -28.48 4.89
N MET A 412 37.20 -28.09 4.22
CA MET A 412 38.28 -29.00 3.83
C MET A 412 38.98 -29.62 5.05
N LYS A 413 39.10 -28.86 6.16
CA LYS A 413 39.59 -29.35 7.46
C LYS A 413 38.58 -30.18 8.25
N GLU A 414 37.38 -30.42 7.70
CA GLU A 414 36.30 -31.17 8.35
C GLU A 414 35.80 -30.53 9.66
N THR A 415 35.91 -29.21 9.76
CA THR A 415 35.39 -28.45 10.91
C THR A 415 33.88 -28.58 11.00
N ASN A 416 33.35 -28.74 12.22
CA ASN A 416 31.92 -28.89 12.45
C ASN A 416 31.14 -27.69 11.85
N PRO A 417 30.07 -27.92 11.05
CA PRO A 417 29.29 -26.83 10.46
C PRO A 417 28.74 -25.82 11.48
N TYR A 418 28.45 -26.24 12.72
CA TYR A 418 28.03 -25.34 13.81
C TYR A 418 29.17 -24.43 14.28
N GLU A 419 30.40 -24.92 14.28
CA GLU A 419 31.59 -24.11 14.58
C GLU A 419 31.86 -23.10 13.47
N ILE A 420 31.72 -23.51 12.20
CA ILE A 420 31.81 -22.61 11.04
C ILE A 420 30.71 -21.53 11.12
N GLN A 421 29.47 -21.91 11.46
CA GLN A 421 28.37 -20.98 11.68
C GLN A 421 28.71 -19.98 12.80
N HIS A 422 29.25 -20.49 13.92
CA HIS A 422 29.69 -19.67 15.04
C HIS A 422 30.76 -18.68 14.61
N LEU A 423 31.84 -19.14 13.98
CA LEU A 423 32.93 -18.33 13.43
C LEU A 423 32.42 -17.22 12.51
N CYS A 424 31.50 -17.56 11.60
CA CYS A 424 30.95 -16.62 10.63
C CYS A 424 29.92 -15.64 11.19
N ARG A 425 29.43 -15.87 12.42
CA ARG A 425 28.32 -15.13 13.04
C ARG A 425 27.05 -15.19 12.17
N HIS A 426 26.76 -16.36 11.63
CA HIS A 426 25.53 -16.61 10.88
C HIS A 426 24.38 -16.92 11.84
N SER A 427 23.21 -16.31 11.60
CA SER A 427 22.04 -16.52 12.45
C SER A 427 21.43 -17.91 12.26
N ASP A 428 21.65 -18.52 11.10
CA ASP A 428 21.10 -19.81 10.71
C ASP A 428 22.15 -20.55 9.87
N LEU A 429 22.20 -21.87 10.00
CA LEU A 429 23.06 -22.77 9.23
C LEU A 429 22.80 -22.64 7.73
N LYS A 430 21.59 -22.27 7.32
CA LYS A 430 21.27 -21.97 5.91
C LYS A 430 22.14 -20.88 5.30
N GLU A 431 22.63 -19.91 6.10
CA GLU A 431 23.60 -18.93 5.61
C GLU A 431 24.98 -19.54 5.38
N THR A 432 25.41 -20.47 6.25
CA THR A 432 26.66 -21.23 6.08
C THR A 432 26.60 -22.17 4.88
N MET A 433 25.44 -22.80 4.62
CA MET A 433 25.25 -23.66 3.44
C MET A 433 25.43 -22.92 2.11
N LYS A 434 25.28 -21.59 2.06
CA LYS A 434 25.53 -20.80 0.84
C LYS A 434 26.97 -20.92 0.33
N TYR A 435 27.90 -21.26 1.22
CA TYR A 435 29.32 -21.43 0.88
C TYR A 435 29.61 -22.86 0.37
N MET A 436 28.73 -23.83 0.64
CA MET A 436 28.90 -25.22 0.16
C MET A 436 28.73 -25.36 -1.36
N ARG A 437 28.15 -24.36 -2.02
CA ARG A 437 27.96 -24.36 -3.48
C ARG A 437 29.28 -24.52 -4.26
N ASP A 438 30.38 -24.05 -3.67
CA ASP A 438 31.71 -24.03 -4.28
C ASP A 438 32.66 -25.04 -3.61
N PHE A 439 32.16 -25.82 -2.63
CA PHE A 439 32.90 -26.88 -1.96
C PHE A 439 32.64 -28.22 -2.65
N ASP A 440 33.69 -28.80 -3.21
CA ASP A 440 33.71 -30.16 -3.74
C ASP A 440 34.53 -31.04 -2.80
N ILE A 441 34.04 -32.25 -2.49
CA ILE A 441 34.69 -33.17 -1.55
C ILE A 441 36.09 -33.56 -2.04
N ASP A 442 36.29 -33.60 -3.35
CA ASP A 442 37.57 -33.91 -3.98
C ASP A 442 38.65 -32.85 -3.71
N LEU A 443 38.26 -31.64 -3.29
CA LEU A 443 39.22 -30.61 -2.91
C LEU A 443 40.07 -31.00 -1.71
N LYS A 444 39.57 -31.88 -0.82
CA LYS A 444 40.34 -32.37 0.34
C LYS A 444 41.61 -33.10 -0.07
N ASN A 445 41.58 -33.78 -1.23
CA ASN A 445 42.71 -34.54 -1.74
C ASN A 445 43.71 -33.66 -2.51
N LYS A 446 43.34 -32.41 -2.82
CA LYS A 446 44.15 -31.48 -3.62
C LYS A 446 44.90 -30.45 -2.78
N TYR A 447 44.51 -30.24 -1.52
CA TYR A 447 45.05 -29.21 -0.65
C TYR A 447 45.74 -29.83 0.56
N SER A 448 47.00 -29.43 0.81
CA SER A 448 47.74 -29.77 2.02
C SER A 448 47.31 -28.89 3.20
N LYS A 449 47.72 -29.22 4.44
CA LYS A 449 47.38 -28.39 5.62
C LYS A 449 47.95 -26.98 5.50
N GLU A 450 49.11 -26.85 4.87
CA GLU A 450 49.81 -25.60 4.60
C GLU A 450 49.05 -24.74 3.58
N ASP A 451 48.30 -25.34 2.67
CA ASP A 451 47.46 -24.62 1.71
C ASP A 451 46.19 -24.06 2.35
N LEU A 452 45.81 -24.58 3.52
CA LEU A 452 44.58 -24.24 4.23
C LEU A 452 44.76 -23.11 5.25
N CYS A 453 45.75 -22.24 5.03
CA CYS A 453 45.96 -20.99 5.77
C CYS A 453 45.80 -19.76 4.86
N PHE A 454 45.89 -18.57 5.45
CA PHE A 454 46.17 -17.35 4.69
C PHE A 454 47.67 -17.28 4.44
#